data_AF-A0A0B7NFF5-F1
#
_entry.id   AF-A0A0B7NFF5-F1
#
_cell.length_a   1.000
_cell.length_b   1.000
_cell.length_c   1.000
_cell.angle_alpha   90.00
_cell.angle_beta   90.00
_cell.angle_gamma   90.00
#
_symmetry.space_group_name_H-M   'P 1'
#
loop_
_entity.id
_entity.type
_entity.pdbx_description
1 polymer ?
#
loop_
_entity_poly.entity_id
_entity_poly.type
_entity_poly.pdbx_seq_one_letter_code
_entity_poly.pdbx_strand_id
1 'polypeptide(L)'
;MPATISAWTKSVMSKAGIDTTIFKPHSIRSASSTKAIETGIPMREVKDHAHWSHSSQTFEKFYYKPTAKQHNSTQIANSIFSQQGKPTTLESESKSTRIVLDTTNNASVDGDEDENVVTNPRK
;
A
#
# COMPACT_ATOMS: atom_id res chain seq x y z
N MET A 1 18.37 -12.45 -26.17
CA MET A 1 17.06 -11.83 -25.82
C MET A 1 16.92 -10.55 -26.63
N PRO A 2 15.83 -10.35 -27.39
CA PRO A 2 15.60 -9.10 -28.10
C PRO A 2 15.64 -7.92 -27.13
N ALA A 3 16.22 -6.80 -27.56
CA ALA A 3 16.19 -5.57 -26.78
C ALA A 3 14.76 -5.01 -26.77
N THR A 4 14.08 -5.12 -25.63
CA THR A 4 12.78 -4.50 -25.42
C THR A 4 12.95 -3.16 -24.70
N ILE A 5 12.01 -2.24 -24.93
CA ILE A 5 11.95 -0.97 -24.19
C ILE A 5 11.94 -1.24 -22.68
N SER A 6 11.22 -2.28 -22.24
CA SER A 6 11.17 -2.68 -20.83
C SER A 6 12.53 -3.09 -20.26
N ALA A 7 13.37 -3.78 -21.03
CA ALA A 7 14.72 -4.18 -20.62
C ALA A 7 15.64 -2.96 -20.48
N TRP A 8 15.58 -2.02 -21.43
CA TRP A 8 16.34 -0.77 -21.36
C TRP A 8 15.91 0.10 -20.18
N THR A 9 14.61 0.29 -19.98
CA THR A 9 14.08 1.04 -18.83
C THR A 9 14.53 0.42 -17.52
N LYS A 10 14.47 -0.92 -17.38
CA LYS A 10 14.96 -1.61 -16.18
C LYS A 10 16.46 -1.39 -15.97
N SER A 11 17.26 -1.40 -17.03
CA SER A 11 18.70 -1.10 -16.95
C SER A 11 18.96 0.34 -16.46
N VAL A 12 18.23 1.32 -16.99
CA VAL A 12 18.33 2.72 -16.56
C VAL A 12 17.93 2.88 -15.10
N MET A 13 16.84 2.25 -14.66
CA MET A 13 16.43 2.24 -13.24
C MET A 13 17.55 1.69 -12.34
N SER A 14 18.15 0.55 -12.72
CA SER A 14 19.25 -0.04 -11.96
C SER A 14 20.47 0.89 -11.89
N LYS A 15 20.81 1.57 -12.98
CA LYS A 15 21.91 2.55 -13.01
C LYS A 15 21.63 3.79 -12.16
N ALA A 16 20.36 4.15 -11.98
CA ALA A 16 19.92 5.22 -11.09
C ALA A 16 19.85 4.81 -9.60
N GLY A 17 20.28 3.59 -9.25
CA GLY A 17 20.24 3.08 -7.88
C GLY A 17 18.85 2.63 -7.41
N ILE A 18 17.88 2.50 -8.31
CA ILE A 18 16.55 1.99 -7.98
C ILE A 18 16.61 0.46 -7.92
N ASP A 19 16.18 -0.12 -6.79
CA ASP A 19 16.07 -1.57 -6.65
C ASP A 19 14.99 -2.12 -7.60
N THR A 20 15.44 -2.76 -8.68
CA THR A 20 14.55 -3.32 -9.71
C THR A 20 13.93 -4.67 -9.36
N THR A 21 14.31 -5.25 -8.22
CA THR A 21 13.65 -6.43 -7.65
C THR A 21 12.30 -6.03 -7.06
N ILE A 22 12.23 -4.84 -6.47
CA ILE A 22 11.01 -4.23 -5.89
C ILE A 22 10.28 -3.38 -6.94
N PHE A 23 10.96 -2.42 -7.56
CA PHE A 23 10.35 -1.47 -8.49
C PHE A 23 10.51 -1.92 -9.94
N LYS A 24 9.38 -2.16 -10.61
CA LYS A 24 9.35 -2.54 -12.03
C LYS A 24 9.22 -1.29 -12.92
N PRO A 25 9.56 -1.36 -14.22
CA PRO A 25 9.44 -0.22 -15.15
C PRO A 25 8.11 0.54 -15.09
N HIS A 26 6.99 -0.13 -14.80
CA HIS A 26 5.68 0.53 -14.68
C HIS A 26 5.58 1.50 -13.49
N SER A 27 6.43 1.38 -12.46
CA SER A 27 6.40 2.25 -11.28
C SER A 27 6.78 3.69 -11.62
N ILE A 28 7.57 3.90 -12.69
CA ILE A 28 7.96 5.21 -13.20
C ILE A 28 6.74 6.06 -13.54
N ARG A 29 5.69 5.46 -14.11
CA ARG A 29 4.47 6.21 -14.46
C ARG A 29 3.82 6.83 -13.21
N SER A 30 3.68 6.04 -12.15
CA SER A 30 3.14 6.53 -10.87
C SER A 30 4.04 7.60 -10.24
N ALA A 31 5.36 7.36 -10.21
CA ALA A 31 6.33 8.30 -9.64
C ALA A 31 6.36 9.63 -10.41
N SER A 32 6.45 9.58 -11.74
CA SER A 32 6.51 10.75 -12.62
C SER A 32 5.23 11.58 -12.54
N SER A 33 4.05 10.95 -12.64
CA SER A 33 2.78 11.67 -12.56
C SER A 33 2.54 12.28 -11.17
N THR A 34 2.93 11.58 -10.11
CA THR A 34 2.89 12.15 -8.76
C THR A 34 3.80 13.36 -8.66
N LYS A 35 5.04 13.26 -9.15
CA LYS A 35 5.99 14.37 -9.09
C LYS A 35 5.53 15.59 -9.90
N ALA A 36 4.88 15.38 -11.05
CA ALA A 36 4.27 16.47 -11.83
C ALA A 36 3.23 17.23 -11.00
N ILE A 37 2.36 16.52 -10.28
CA ILE A 37 1.37 17.15 -9.38
C ILE A 37 2.05 17.88 -8.23
N GLU A 38 3.05 17.26 -7.60
CA GLU A 38 3.82 17.88 -6.51
C GLU A 38 4.62 19.12 -6.95
N THR A 39 4.89 19.27 -8.26
CA THR A 39 5.54 20.45 -8.84
C THR A 39 4.54 21.51 -9.34
N GLY A 40 3.25 21.30 -9.10
CA GLY A 40 2.19 22.28 -9.37
C GLY A 40 1.44 22.06 -10.68
N ILE A 41 1.73 21.00 -11.44
CA ILE A 41 0.96 20.69 -12.65
C ILE A 41 -0.44 20.21 -12.25
N PRO A 42 -1.52 20.79 -12.81
CA PRO A 42 -2.87 20.36 -12.49
C PRO A 42 -3.11 18.88 -12.77
N MET A 43 -3.80 18.21 -11.85
CA MET A 43 -4.20 16.80 -11.95
C MET A 43 -4.82 16.45 -13.31
N ARG A 44 -5.66 17.34 -13.83
CA ARG A 44 -6.35 17.15 -15.11
C ARG A 44 -5.36 17.04 -16.27
N GLU A 45 -4.38 17.93 -16.34
CA GLU A 45 -3.34 17.92 -17.38
C GLU A 45 -2.45 16.67 -17.27
N VAL A 46 -2.17 16.22 -16.05
CA VAL A 46 -1.44 14.96 -15.83
C VAL A 46 -2.26 13.76 -16.32
N LYS A 47 -3.58 13.75 -16.09
CA LYS A 47 -4.47 12.71 -16.61
C LYS A 47 -4.57 12.75 -18.14
N ASP A 48 -4.63 13.94 -18.75
CA ASP A 48 -4.58 14.11 -20.20
C ASP A 48 -3.28 13.55 -20.78
N HIS A 49 -2.13 13.98 -20.26
CA HIS A 49 -0.82 13.55 -20.75
C HIS A 49 -0.61 12.04 -20.60
N ALA A 50 -1.09 11.47 -19.49
CA ALA A 50 -0.98 10.04 -19.23
C ALA A 50 -2.12 9.22 -19.83
N HIS A 51 -3.03 9.79 -20.61
CA HIS A 51 -4.20 9.11 -21.18
C HIS A 51 -5.08 8.40 -20.13
N TRP A 52 -5.29 9.01 -18.97
CA TRP A 52 -6.29 8.57 -18.00
C TRP A 52 -7.61 9.29 -18.21
N SER A 53 -8.71 8.55 -18.09
CA SER A 53 -10.05 9.13 -18.11
C SER A 53 -10.24 10.13 -16.97
N HIS A 54 -10.82 11.29 -17.28
CA HIS A 54 -11.16 12.33 -16.30
C HIS A 54 -12.22 11.86 -15.32
N SER A 55 -13.19 11.08 -15.79
CA SER A 55 -14.31 10.57 -14.98
C SER A 55 -13.92 9.38 -14.09
N SER A 56 -12.80 8.71 -14.38
CA SER A 56 -12.32 7.59 -13.58
C SER A 56 -11.44 8.05 -12.43
N GLN A 57 -11.55 7.37 -11.29
CA GLN A 57 -10.65 7.53 -10.14
C GLN A 57 -9.43 6.58 -10.18
N THR A 58 -9.17 5.89 -11.30
CA THR A 58 -8.06 4.92 -11.42
C THR A 58 -6.71 5.55 -11.07
N PHE A 59 -6.47 6.80 -11.52
CA PHE A 59 -5.21 7.47 -11.25
C PHE A 59 -5.05 7.73 -9.74
N GLU A 60 -6.06 8.34 -9.14
CA GLU A 60 -6.10 8.78 -7.75
C GLU A 60 -5.96 7.59 -6.80
N LYS A 61 -6.54 6.43 -7.14
CA LYS A 61 -6.50 5.22 -6.32
C LYS A 61 -5.19 4.45 -6.43
N PHE A 62 -4.65 4.28 -7.64
CA PHE A 62 -3.56 3.32 -7.87
C PHE A 62 -2.21 3.96 -8.21
N TYR A 63 -2.20 5.16 -8.80
CA TYR A 63 -1.02 5.78 -9.38
C TYR A 63 -0.59 7.06 -8.67
N TYR A 64 -1.51 7.80 -8.05
CA TYR A 64 -1.17 8.98 -7.26
C TYR A 64 -0.63 8.58 -5.88
N LYS A 65 0.68 8.76 -5.67
CA LYS A 65 1.38 8.35 -4.44
C LYS A 65 2.21 9.51 -3.86
N PRO A 66 1.56 10.59 -3.37
CA PRO A 66 2.26 11.78 -2.87
C PRO A 66 3.17 11.44 -1.69
N THR A 67 4.36 12.04 -1.69
CA THR A 67 5.41 11.85 -0.67
C THR A 67 5.03 12.45 0.69
N ALA A 68 4.18 13.49 0.69
CA ALA A 68 3.87 14.30 1.88
C ALA A 68 2.96 13.63 2.93
N LYS A 69 2.52 12.38 2.76
CA LYS A 69 1.56 11.74 3.68
C LYS A 69 2.14 11.23 5.00
N GLN A 70 3.44 11.29 5.21
CA GLN A 70 4.06 10.77 6.43
C GLN A 70 4.52 11.86 7.40
N HIS A 71 4.60 13.13 7.02
CA HIS A 71 5.21 14.13 7.92
C HIS A 71 4.46 14.24 9.26
N ASN A 72 3.11 14.24 9.26
CA ASN A 72 2.35 14.32 10.52
C ASN A 72 2.40 13.01 11.31
N SER A 73 2.17 11.86 10.67
CA SER A 73 2.21 10.56 11.36
C SER A 73 3.60 10.23 11.88
N THR A 74 4.65 10.52 11.11
CA THR A 74 6.05 10.38 11.51
C THR A 74 6.40 11.38 12.61
N GLN A 75 5.97 12.65 12.53
CA GLN A 75 6.17 13.60 13.65
C GLN A 75 5.48 13.13 14.93
N ILE A 76 4.24 12.64 14.85
CA ILE A 76 3.49 12.12 15.99
C ILE A 76 4.22 10.91 16.58
N ALA A 77 4.60 9.93 15.75
CA ALA A 77 5.34 8.74 16.19
C ALA A 77 6.67 9.14 16.85
N ASN A 78 7.46 9.98 16.20
CA ASN A 78 8.72 10.46 16.74
C ASN A 78 8.52 11.19 18.07
N SER A 79 7.47 12.00 18.21
CA SER A 79 7.13 12.68 19.47
C SER A 79 6.78 11.70 20.60
N ILE A 80 6.07 10.61 20.31
CA ILE A 80 5.72 9.58 21.30
C ILE A 80 6.99 8.85 21.78
N PHE A 81 7.86 8.44 20.86
CA PHE A 81 9.03 7.62 21.18
C PHE A 81 10.22 8.44 21.70
N SER A 82 10.28 9.76 21.46
CA SER A 82 11.36 10.62 21.97
C SER A 82 11.22 10.98 23.45
N GLN A 83 10.10 10.64 24.11
CA GLN A 83 9.85 10.99 25.52
C GLN A 83 10.43 10.02 26.56
N GLN A 84 11.06 8.91 26.16
CA GLN A 84 11.66 7.97 27.11
C GLN A 84 13.08 8.39 27.53
N GLY A 85 13.15 9.44 28.33
CA GLY A 85 14.33 9.78 29.14
C GLY A 85 14.27 9.10 30.51
N LYS A 86 15.20 8.18 30.75
CA LYS A 86 15.61 7.52 32.02
C LYS A 86 14.65 6.53 32.70
N PRO A 87 15.07 5.26 32.93
CA PRO A 87 14.38 4.35 33.84
C PRO A 87 14.66 4.76 35.30
N THR A 88 13.65 5.27 35.99
CA THR A 88 13.64 5.22 37.46
C THR A 88 13.10 3.86 37.84
N THR A 89 13.99 2.97 38.28
CA THR A 89 13.63 1.70 38.93
C THR A 89 12.69 1.99 40.09
N LEU A 90 11.41 1.66 39.92
CA LEU A 90 10.48 1.40 41.00
C LEU A 90 9.87 0.03 40.73
N GLU A 91 10.42 -0.95 41.44
CA GLU A 91 9.82 -2.27 41.57
C GLU A 91 8.42 -2.10 42.14
N SER A 92 7.41 -2.43 41.34
CA SER A 92 6.08 -2.72 41.83
C SER A 92 5.51 -3.78 40.91
N GLU A 93 5.62 -5.03 41.35
CA GLU A 93 4.97 -6.20 40.78
C GLU A 93 3.47 -5.91 40.60
N SER A 94 3.07 -5.58 39.37
CA SER A 94 1.66 -5.52 39.02
C SER A 94 1.27 -6.90 38.50
N LYS A 95 0.66 -7.69 39.39
CA LYS A 95 0.13 -9.03 39.12
C LYS A 95 -0.91 -8.96 37.99
N SER A 96 -0.52 -9.46 36.81
CA SER A 96 -1.38 -9.52 35.63
C SER A 96 -2.49 -10.56 35.82
N THR A 97 -3.74 -10.11 35.98
CA THR A 97 -4.91 -10.99 36.00
C THR A 97 -5.24 -11.44 34.59
N ARG A 98 -4.96 -12.72 34.29
CA ARG A 98 -5.28 -13.40 33.04
C ARG A 98 -6.80 -13.54 32.89
N ILE A 99 -7.38 -12.90 31.88
CA ILE A 99 -8.77 -13.17 31.47
C ILE A 99 -8.75 -14.45 30.62
N VAL A 100 -9.36 -15.51 31.14
CA VAL A 100 -9.60 -16.75 30.40
C VAL A 100 -10.92 -16.59 29.66
N LEU A 101 -10.86 -16.56 28.32
CA LEU A 101 -12.03 -16.65 27.46
C LEU A 101 -12.32 -18.13 27.20
N ASP A 102 -13.44 -18.61 27.70
CA ASP A 102 -13.95 -19.96 27.45
C ASP A 102 -14.66 -19.96 26.08
N THR A 103 -14.25 -20.84 25.18
CA THR A 103 -14.88 -20.99 23.85
C THR A 103 -15.62 -22.32 23.86
N THR A 104 -16.94 -22.28 24.06
CA THR A 104 -17.78 -23.46 23.93
C THR A 104 -18.37 -23.52 22.53
N ASN A 105 -18.01 -24.58 21.80
CA ASN A 105 -18.45 -24.89 20.45
C ASN A 105 -19.90 -25.40 20.44
N ASN A 106 -20.69 -25.03 19.42
CA ASN A 106 -21.91 -25.75 19.05
C ASN A 106 -21.78 -26.33 17.63
N ALA A 107 -21.58 -27.64 17.57
CA ALA A 107 -22.05 -28.50 16.48
C ALA A 107 -23.57 -28.74 16.70
N SER A 108 -24.45 -29.11 15.78
CA SER A 108 -24.50 -29.40 14.34
C SER A 108 -26.01 -29.40 14.00
N VAL A 109 -26.42 -29.04 12.78
CA VAL A 109 -27.64 -29.58 12.16
C VAL A 109 -27.37 -29.79 10.67
N ASP A 110 -27.35 -31.07 10.28
CA ASP A 110 -27.35 -31.59 8.91
C ASP A 110 -28.64 -31.25 8.17
N GLY A 111 -28.54 -31.14 6.83
CA GLY A 111 -29.68 -30.98 5.94
C GLY A 111 -29.24 -30.82 4.48
N ASP A 112 -28.83 -31.94 3.91
CA ASP A 112 -28.99 -32.43 2.53
C ASP A 112 -28.67 -31.57 1.29
N GLU A 113 -28.18 -32.31 0.30
CA GLU A 113 -27.61 -31.91 -0.98
C GLU A 113 -28.56 -31.14 -1.90
N ASP A 114 -27.99 -30.26 -2.73
CA ASP A 114 -28.33 -30.19 -4.15
C ASP A 114 -27.24 -29.43 -4.92
N GLU A 115 -26.63 -30.12 -5.87
CA GLU A 115 -25.62 -29.58 -6.76
C GLU A 115 -26.28 -28.76 -7.88
N ASN A 116 -25.83 -27.53 -8.12
CA ASN A 116 -26.11 -26.85 -9.38
C ASN A 116 -24.89 -26.08 -9.90
N VAL A 117 -24.25 -26.70 -10.89
CA VAL A 117 -23.25 -26.10 -11.78
C VAL A 117 -23.94 -25.09 -12.70
N VAL A 118 -23.60 -23.81 -12.56
CA VAL A 118 -23.77 -22.84 -13.66
C VAL A 118 -22.53 -21.95 -13.77
N THR A 119 -21.76 -22.20 -14.83
CA THR A 119 -20.70 -21.33 -15.35
C THR A 119 -21.27 -20.01 -15.85
N ASN A 120 -20.63 -18.87 -15.56
CA ASN A 120 -20.95 -17.60 -16.22
C ASN A 120 -19.74 -17.02 -16.97
N PRO A 121 -19.85 -16.74 -18.29
CA PRO A 121 -18.75 -16.20 -19.08
C PRO A 121 -18.51 -14.71 -18.82
N ARG A 122 -17.24 -14.32 -19.00
CA ARG A 122 -16.76 -12.93 -18.98
C ARG A 122 -17.43 -12.11 -20.09
N LYS A 123 -17.79 -10.88 -19.78
CA LYS A 123 -17.86 -9.77 -20.74
C LYS A 123 -16.61 -8.91 -20.58
#